data_AF-A0A564ZI79-F1
#
_entry.id   AF-A0A564ZI79-F1
#
_cell.length_a   1.000
_cell.length_b   1.000
_cell.length_c   1.000
_cell.angle_alpha   90.00
_cell.angle_beta   90.00
_cell.angle_gamma   90.00
#
_symmetry.space_group_name_H-M   'P 1'
#
loop_
_entity.id
_entity.type
_entity.pdbx_description
1 polymer ?
#
loop_
_entity_poly.entity_id
_entity_poly.type
_entity_poly.pdbx_seq_one_letter_code
_entity_poly.pdbx_strand_id
1 'polypeptide(L)'
;MAPTAKLPLLPTTVVGSYSVPDWYPVLQEGVQRGALAPSAFGDAKEVAALGAIKDQETADIDLISDGELFRRDNNRFGPPNAMINYFSARIPGFSSELRDRSGITPLDPSASLPAPVATGPLRPAPLGLVEELRFLRRYSFGPVKIAMTEPHMFARIVWDEQYGSRRVN
;
A
#
# COMPACT_ATOMS: atom_id res chain seq x y z
N MET A 1 -27.70 -5.65 0.98
CA MET A 1 -26.62 -5.33 0.02
C MET A 1 -27.20 -4.30 -0.94
N ALA A 2 -26.73 -3.05 -0.92
CA ALA A 2 -27.26 -2.04 -1.83
C ALA A 2 -27.00 -2.47 -3.28
N PRO A 3 -27.95 -2.27 -4.21
CA PRO A 3 -27.75 -2.63 -5.61
C PRO A 3 -26.52 -1.89 -6.12
N THR A 4 -25.57 -2.60 -6.72
CA THR A 4 -24.42 -1.98 -7.39
C THR A 4 -24.95 -1.05 -8.46
N ALA A 5 -24.90 0.26 -8.22
CA ALA A 5 -25.27 1.26 -9.21
C ALA A 5 -24.51 0.94 -10.50
N LYS A 6 -25.24 0.89 -11.62
CA LYS A 6 -24.64 0.60 -12.92
C LYS A 6 -23.72 1.77 -13.26
N LEU A 7 -22.42 1.49 -13.38
CA LEU A 7 -21.41 2.48 -13.77
C LEU A 7 -21.79 3.13 -15.11
N PRO A 8 -21.41 4.41 -15.35
CA PRO A 8 -21.63 5.06 -16.64
C PRO A 8 -20.80 4.39 -17.75
N LEU A 9 -21.03 4.80 -19.01
CA LEU A 9 -20.34 4.23 -20.17
C LEU A 9 -18.81 4.40 -20.11
N LEU A 10 -18.36 5.54 -19.56
CA LEU A 10 -16.95 5.87 -19.37
C LEU A 10 -16.71 6.17 -17.89
N PRO A 11 -16.60 5.14 -17.04
CA PRO A 11 -16.45 5.34 -15.60
C PRO A 11 -15.07 5.92 -15.27
N THR A 12 -15.09 6.91 -14.40
CA THR A 12 -13.90 7.55 -13.82
C THR A 12 -13.40 6.77 -12.61
N THR A 13 -12.08 6.73 -12.44
CA THR A 13 -11.45 6.10 -11.29
C THR A 13 -10.07 6.71 -11.06
N VAL A 14 -9.55 6.54 -9.85
CA VAL A 14 -8.15 6.84 -9.51
C VAL A 14 -7.25 5.66 -9.86
N VAL A 15 -5.93 5.73 -9.66
CA VAL A 15 -5.08 4.52 -9.70
C VAL A 15 -5.18 3.74 -8.39
N GLY A 16 -5.00 4.43 -7.27
CA GLY A 16 -5.10 3.90 -5.91
C GLY A 16 -4.56 4.90 -4.91
N SER A 17 -3.24 5.08 -4.89
CA SER A 17 -2.53 6.01 -4.01
C SER A 17 -3.07 7.45 -4.00
N TYR A 18 -3.21 8.02 -2.81
CA TYR A 18 -3.55 9.44 -2.60
C TYR A 18 -2.41 10.23 -1.95
N SER A 19 -2.50 11.55 -1.98
CA SER A 19 -1.54 12.44 -1.32
C SER A 19 -1.48 12.19 0.18
N VAL A 20 -0.27 12.09 0.73
CA VAL A 20 -0.04 11.92 2.17
C VAL A 20 0.09 13.31 2.80
N PRO A 21 -0.78 13.68 3.77
CA PRO A 21 -0.69 14.99 4.41
C PRO A 21 0.61 15.17 5.22
N ASP A 22 1.13 16.40 5.30
CA ASP A 22 2.41 16.71 5.98
C ASP A 22 2.43 16.35 7.47
N TRP A 23 1.28 16.33 8.14
CA TRP A 23 1.16 15.95 9.55
C TRP A 23 1.26 14.43 9.77
N TYR A 24 1.02 13.61 8.74
CA TYR A 24 1.02 12.16 8.84
C TYR A 24 2.37 11.58 9.30
N PRO A 25 3.52 11.92 8.68
CA PRO A 25 4.83 11.45 9.14
C PRO A 25 5.20 11.97 10.53
N VAL A 26 4.75 13.17 10.92
CA VAL A 26 5.00 13.74 12.25
C VAL A 26 4.33 12.89 13.33
N LEU A 27 3.08 12.46 13.10
CA LEU A 27 2.38 11.57 14.03
C LEU A 27 3.02 10.18 14.09
N GLN A 28 3.48 9.65 12.95
CA GLN A 28 4.21 8.38 12.91
C GLN A 28 5.48 8.45 13.78
N GLU A 29 6.27 9.50 13.61
CA GLU A 29 7.49 9.73 14.37
C GLU A 29 7.21 9.92 15.87
N GLY A 30 6.13 10.64 16.22
CA GLY A 30 5.68 10.79 17.60
C GLY A 30 5.39 9.45 18.27
N VAL A 31 4.76 8.51 17.57
CA VAL A 31 4.54 7.14 18.07
C VAL A 31 5.85 6.37 18.19
N GLN A 32 6.72 6.43 17.18
CA GLN A 32 8.02 5.72 17.19
C GLN A 32 8.94 6.17 18.34
N ARG A 33 8.89 7.45 18.70
CA ARG A 33 9.66 8.03 19.82
C ARG A 33 8.99 7.84 21.18
N GLY A 34 7.79 7.23 21.24
CA GLY A 34 7.02 7.07 22.47
C GLY A 34 6.40 8.37 23.00
N ALA A 35 6.36 9.43 22.20
CA ALA A 35 5.72 10.70 22.55
C ALA A 35 4.19 10.65 22.37
N LEU A 36 3.69 9.73 21.54
CA LEU A 36 2.27 9.46 21.33
C LEU A 36 1.96 7.98 21.57
N ALA A 37 0.71 7.69 21.94
CA ALA A 37 0.24 6.32 22.08
C ALA A 37 0.24 5.59 20.73
N PRO A 38 0.49 4.26 20.69
CA PRO A 38 0.47 3.49 19.43
C PRO A 38 -0.80 3.65 18.59
N SER A 39 -1.96 3.88 19.23
CA SER A 39 -3.23 4.10 18.56
C SER A 39 -3.29 5.40 17.75
N ALA A 40 -2.52 6.44 18.12
CA ALA A 40 -2.58 7.75 17.48
C ALA A 40 -2.25 7.69 15.99
N PHE A 41 -1.35 6.80 15.58
CA PHE A 41 -1.02 6.62 14.17
C PHE A 41 -2.06 5.76 13.42
N GLY A 42 -2.80 4.91 14.13
CA GLY A 42 -4.00 4.26 13.58
C GLY A 42 -5.07 5.31 13.23
N ASP A 43 -5.37 6.20 14.17
CA ASP A 43 -6.35 7.28 13.97
C ASP A 43 -5.92 8.21 12.83
N ALA A 44 -4.62 8.54 12.74
CA ALA A 44 -4.03 9.32 11.66
C ALA A 44 -4.30 8.71 10.27
N LYS A 45 -4.15 7.39 10.14
CA LYS A 45 -4.43 6.65 8.90
C LYS A 45 -5.90 6.72 8.51
N GLU A 46 -6.79 6.50 9.47
CA GLU A 46 -8.22 6.56 9.24
C GLU A 46 -8.66 7.96 8.79
N VAL A 47 -8.22 9.01 9.49
CA VAL A 47 -8.54 10.40 9.14
C VAL A 47 -8.04 10.76 7.74
N ALA A 48 -6.81 10.36 7.40
CA ALA A 48 -6.28 10.62 6.07
C ALA A 48 -7.08 9.86 4.99
N ALA A 49 -7.43 8.60 5.23
CA ALA A 49 -8.21 7.78 4.29
C ALA A 49 -9.64 8.34 4.10
N LEU A 50 -10.28 8.83 5.17
CA LEU A 50 -11.56 9.54 5.08
C LEU A 50 -11.46 10.80 4.21
N GLY A 51 -10.35 11.55 4.32
CA GLY A 51 -10.07 12.68 3.45
C GLY A 51 -9.99 12.27 1.98
N ALA A 52 -9.22 11.22 1.66
CA ALA A 52 -9.11 10.70 0.31
C ALA A 52 -10.46 10.23 -0.27
N ILE A 53 -11.28 9.54 0.54
CA ILE A 53 -12.63 9.12 0.16
C ILE A 53 -13.50 10.35 -0.12
N LYS A 54 -13.51 11.32 0.80
CA LYS A 54 -14.37 12.50 0.67
C LYS A 54 -14.00 13.36 -0.53
N ASP A 55 -12.72 13.51 -0.82
CA ASP A 55 -12.24 14.25 -1.98
C ASP A 55 -12.69 13.58 -3.28
N GLN A 56 -12.52 12.26 -3.39
CA GLN A 56 -12.95 11.51 -4.58
C GLN A 56 -14.47 11.53 -4.78
N GLU A 57 -15.27 11.41 -3.72
CA GLU A 57 -16.72 11.54 -3.80
C GLU A 57 -17.15 12.96 -4.20
N THR A 58 -16.47 13.99 -3.68
CA THR A 58 -16.77 15.39 -4.01
C THR A 58 -16.40 15.72 -5.46
N ALA A 59 -15.38 15.03 -5.99
CA ALA A 59 -14.98 15.10 -7.39
C ALA A 59 -15.83 14.23 -8.34
N ASP A 60 -16.87 13.58 -7.84
CA ASP A 60 -17.78 12.72 -8.62
C ASP A 60 -17.06 11.55 -9.33
N ILE A 61 -16.08 10.94 -8.64
CA ILE A 61 -15.37 9.75 -9.15
C ILE A 61 -16.24 8.50 -8.98
N ASP A 62 -16.48 7.77 -10.06
CA ASP A 62 -17.41 6.63 -10.08
C ASP A 62 -16.94 5.41 -9.27
N LEU A 63 -15.64 5.14 -9.28
CA LEU A 63 -15.00 4.03 -8.59
C LEU A 63 -13.81 4.51 -7.76
N ILE A 64 -13.99 4.60 -6.45
CA ILE A 64 -13.04 5.25 -5.53
C ILE A 64 -12.14 4.25 -4.79
N SER A 65 -11.06 4.75 -4.18
CA SER A 65 -10.16 4.03 -3.28
C SER A 65 -9.99 4.78 -1.95
N ASP A 66 -9.52 4.09 -0.92
CA ASP A 66 -9.08 4.65 0.36
C ASP A 66 -7.75 5.44 0.30
N GLY A 67 -7.15 5.54 -0.89
CA GLY A 67 -5.87 6.23 -1.07
C GLY A 67 -4.65 5.40 -0.69
N GLU A 68 -4.84 4.12 -0.33
CA GLU A 68 -3.79 3.23 0.20
C GLU A 68 -3.13 3.74 1.49
N LEU A 69 -3.81 4.60 2.26
CA LEU A 69 -3.20 5.33 3.38
C LEU A 69 -2.94 4.47 4.62
N PHE A 70 -3.58 3.32 4.75
CA PHE A 70 -3.25 2.32 5.76
C PHE A 70 -1.88 1.65 5.56
N ARG A 71 -1.34 1.77 4.34
CA ARG A 71 -0.10 1.10 3.89
C ARG A 71 1.10 2.03 3.81
N ARG A 72 0.94 3.29 4.25
CA ARG A 72 1.96 4.34 4.18
C ARG A 72 2.86 4.43 5.40
N ASP A 73 3.10 3.28 6.04
CA ASP A 73 4.10 3.18 7.09
C ASP A 73 5.48 3.50 6.53
N ASN A 74 6.18 4.43 7.16
CA ASN A 74 7.54 4.81 6.77
C ASN A 74 7.61 5.27 5.30
N ASN A 75 6.71 6.17 4.91
CA ASN A 75 6.55 6.73 3.54
C ASN A 75 7.78 7.50 3.00
N ARG A 76 8.95 7.39 3.66
CA ARG A 76 10.24 7.95 3.26
C ARG A 76 10.69 7.53 1.85
N PHE A 77 10.17 6.41 1.33
CA PHE A 77 10.63 5.81 0.08
C PHE A 77 9.60 5.83 -1.07
N GLY A 78 8.49 6.57 -0.94
CA GLY A 78 7.47 6.75 -1.98
C GLY A 78 6.48 5.58 -2.15
N PRO A 79 5.44 5.75 -3.01
CA PRO A 79 4.31 4.82 -3.16
C PRO A 79 4.64 3.36 -3.46
N PRO A 80 5.53 3.03 -4.43
CA PRO A 80 5.75 1.63 -4.81
C PRO A 80 6.40 0.83 -3.69
N ASN A 81 7.29 1.46 -2.92
CA ASN A 81 7.99 0.79 -1.85
C ASN A 81 7.11 0.59 -0.61
N ALA A 82 6.19 1.51 -0.35
CA ALA A 82 5.22 1.38 0.73
C ALA A 82 4.39 0.08 0.60
N MET A 83 3.94 -0.22 -0.61
CA MET A 83 3.16 -1.43 -0.91
C MET A 83 3.97 -2.73 -0.75
N ILE A 84 5.20 -2.75 -1.27
CA ILE A 84 6.07 -3.94 -1.18
C ILE A 84 6.39 -4.26 0.27
N ASN A 85 6.79 -3.24 1.05
CA ASN A 85 7.09 -3.40 2.47
C ASN A 85 5.86 -3.80 3.29
N TYR A 86 4.69 -3.22 2.97
CA TYR A 86 3.45 -3.54 3.68
C TYR A 86 3.06 -5.01 3.58
N PHE A 87 3.11 -5.59 2.36
CA PHE A 87 2.78 -6.99 2.16
C PHE A 87 3.91 -7.93 2.59
N SER A 88 5.19 -7.60 2.34
CA SER A 88 6.31 -8.45 2.77
C SER A 88 6.35 -8.60 4.29
N ALA A 89 6.03 -7.55 5.05
CA ALA A 89 5.93 -7.61 6.51
C ALA A 89 4.83 -8.56 7.02
N ARG A 90 3.86 -8.95 6.16
CA ARG A 90 2.73 -9.83 6.51
C ARG A 90 2.88 -11.24 5.95
N ILE A 91 3.67 -11.43 4.90
CA ILE A 91 3.87 -12.73 4.25
C ILE A 91 5.00 -13.47 4.99
N PRO A 92 4.74 -14.63 5.63
CA PRO A 92 5.78 -15.44 6.24
C PRO A 92 6.85 -15.84 5.21
N GLY A 93 8.11 -15.85 5.64
CA GLY A 93 9.25 -16.19 4.77
C GLY A 93 10.05 -14.97 4.29
N PHE A 94 9.52 -13.76 4.43
CA PHE A 94 10.32 -12.54 4.36
C PHE A 94 11.01 -12.25 5.69
N SER A 95 12.24 -11.73 5.62
CA SER A 95 12.92 -11.14 6.76
C SER A 95 12.50 -9.67 6.96
N SER A 96 12.80 -9.11 8.13
CA SER A 96 12.66 -7.67 8.41
C SER A 96 13.80 -6.83 7.82
N GLU A 97 14.81 -7.47 7.22
CA GLU A 97 15.93 -6.79 6.57
C GLU A 97 15.45 -6.16 5.26
N LEU A 98 15.88 -4.92 5.03
CA LEU A 98 15.74 -4.25 3.74
C LEU A 98 17.13 -4.02 3.15
N ARG A 99 17.31 -4.38 1.87
CA ARG A 99 18.56 -4.20 1.14
C ARG A 99 18.34 -3.39 -0.11
N ASP A 100 19.25 -2.46 -0.41
CA ASP A 100 19.16 -1.66 -1.62
C ASP A 100 19.14 -2.54 -2.87
N ARG A 101 18.17 -2.27 -3.75
CA ARG A 101 18.01 -2.90 -5.05
C ARG A 101 18.00 -1.83 -6.11
N SER A 102 19.05 -1.75 -6.93
CA SER A 102 19.12 -0.89 -8.12
C SER A 102 18.63 -1.61 -9.38
N GLY A 103 18.52 -0.89 -10.50
CA GLY A 103 18.05 -1.46 -11.76
C GLY A 103 16.57 -1.84 -11.73
N ILE A 104 15.79 -1.18 -10.87
CA ILE A 104 14.35 -1.46 -10.71
C ILE A 104 13.54 -1.03 -11.92
N THR A 105 14.08 -0.23 -12.82
CA THR A 105 13.45 0.23 -14.07
C THR A 105 14.51 0.37 -15.17
N PRO A 106 14.20 0.02 -16.42
CA PRO A 106 15.14 0.20 -17.53
C PRO A 106 15.37 1.68 -17.89
N LEU A 107 14.46 2.58 -17.49
CA LEU A 107 14.55 4.01 -17.78
C LEU A 107 15.64 4.72 -16.98
N ASP A 108 15.93 4.22 -15.78
CA ASP A 108 16.94 4.75 -14.88
C ASP A 108 17.58 3.59 -14.11
N PRO A 109 18.75 3.09 -14.58
CA PRO A 109 19.48 2.03 -13.90
C PRO A 109 19.98 2.41 -12.50
N SER A 110 20.12 3.71 -12.22
CA SER A 110 20.56 4.23 -10.92
C SER A 110 19.41 4.23 -9.90
N ALA A 111 18.16 4.20 -10.36
CA ALA A 111 17.00 4.11 -9.49
C ALA A 111 17.11 2.87 -8.61
N SER A 112 17.02 3.12 -7.30
CA SER A 112 17.06 2.08 -6.28
C SER A 112 15.91 2.22 -5.31
N LEU A 113 15.57 1.11 -4.66
CA LEU A 113 14.69 1.11 -3.50
C LEU A 113 15.18 0.07 -2.48
N PRO A 114 14.93 0.28 -1.18
CA PRO A 114 15.19 -0.74 -0.19
C PRO A 114 14.16 -1.86 -0.31
N ALA A 115 14.60 -3.06 -0.68
CA ALA A 115 13.77 -4.22 -0.98
C ALA A 115 13.86 -5.28 0.13
N PRO A 116 12.75 -5.97 0.46
CA PRO A 116 12.75 -7.04 1.45
C PRO A 116 13.47 -8.29 0.91
N VAL A 117 13.93 -9.13 1.84
CA VAL A 117 14.65 -10.37 1.53
C VAL A 117 13.78 -11.59 1.86
N ALA A 118 13.53 -12.44 0.86
CA ALA A 118 12.89 -13.73 1.04
C ALA A 118 13.94 -14.77 1.50
N THR A 119 13.88 -15.16 2.77
CA THR A 119 14.84 -16.05 3.43
C THR A 119 14.26 -17.43 3.74
N GLY A 120 12.96 -17.63 3.51
CA GLY A 120 12.29 -18.90 3.73
C GLY A 120 11.05 -19.07 2.84
N PRO A 121 10.41 -20.24 2.87
CA PRO A 121 9.24 -20.51 2.05
C PRO A 121 8.09 -19.53 2.33
N LEU A 122 7.65 -18.82 1.30
CA LEU A 122 6.48 -17.95 1.30
C LEU A 122 5.20 -18.75 1.53
N ARG A 123 4.32 -18.25 2.39
CA ARG A 123 3.03 -18.88 2.71
C ARG A 123 1.89 -17.86 2.64
N PRO A 124 0.66 -18.27 2.28
CA PRO A 124 -0.50 -17.42 2.36
C PRO A 124 -0.70 -16.88 3.79
N ALA A 125 -1.04 -15.60 3.89
CA ALA A 125 -1.36 -14.94 5.16
C ALA A 125 -2.38 -13.81 4.94
N PRO A 126 -3.13 -13.40 5.98
CA PRO A 126 -3.98 -12.22 5.90
C PRO A 126 -3.16 -10.97 5.56
N LEU A 127 -3.48 -10.33 4.44
CA LEU A 127 -2.77 -9.16 3.94
C LEU A 127 -3.35 -7.83 4.43
N GLY A 128 -4.38 -7.84 5.29
CA GLY A 128 -5.07 -6.64 5.80
C GLY A 128 -6.08 -6.00 4.83
N LEU A 129 -6.19 -6.52 3.61
CA LEU A 129 -7.05 -5.96 2.56
C LEU A 129 -8.55 -6.07 2.86
N VAL A 130 -8.95 -7.06 3.66
CA VAL A 130 -10.36 -7.26 4.01
C VAL A 130 -10.82 -6.15 4.96
N GLU A 131 -10.00 -5.79 5.93
CA GLU A 131 -10.25 -4.73 6.90
C GLU A 131 -10.30 -3.36 6.20
N GLU A 132 -9.35 -3.11 5.29
CA GLU A 132 -9.35 -1.92 4.43
C GLU A 132 -10.62 -1.85 3.57
N LEU A 133 -11.04 -2.97 2.97
CA LEU A 133 -12.28 -3.02 2.17
C LEU A 133 -13.51 -2.74 3.04
N ARG A 134 -13.57 -3.29 4.25
CA ARG A 134 -14.67 -3.03 5.20
C ARG A 134 -14.71 -1.56 5.61
N PHE A 135 -13.56 -0.96 5.89
CA PHE A 135 -13.45 0.47 6.20
C PHE A 135 -13.95 1.30 5.03
N LEU A 136 -13.42 1.08 3.83
CA LEU A 136 -13.79 1.81 2.63
C LEU A 136 -15.30 1.69 2.34
N ARG A 137 -15.85 0.47 2.40
CA ARG A 137 -17.30 0.23 2.24
C ARG A 137 -18.16 0.89 3.32
N ARG A 138 -17.65 1.06 4.53
CA ARG A 138 -18.39 1.70 5.63
C ARG A 138 -18.52 3.22 5.42
N TYR A 139 -17.55 3.84 4.77
CA TYR A 139 -17.45 5.29 4.63
C TYR A 139 -17.65 5.80 3.21
N SER A 140 -18.01 4.93 2.26
CA SER A 140 -18.30 5.28 0.88
C SER A 140 -19.74 4.94 0.50
N PHE A 141 -20.35 5.71 -0.40
CA PHE A 141 -21.69 5.41 -0.92
C PHE A 141 -21.71 4.57 -2.21
N GLY A 142 -20.59 4.53 -2.94
CA GLY A 142 -20.50 3.97 -4.29
C GLY A 142 -19.71 2.66 -4.44
N PRO A 143 -19.44 2.25 -5.68
CA PRO A 143 -18.43 1.26 -6.02
C PRO A 143 -17.06 1.66 -5.48
N VAL A 144 -16.31 0.68 -4.98
CA VAL A 144 -14.98 0.91 -4.43
C VAL A 144 -14.00 -0.12 -4.99
N LYS A 145 -12.72 0.25 -5.03
CA LYS A 145 -11.64 -0.64 -5.40
C LYS A 145 -10.50 -0.58 -4.40
N ILE A 146 -9.73 -1.67 -4.37
CA ILE A 146 -8.51 -1.78 -3.58
C ILE A 146 -7.37 -2.20 -4.51
N ALA A 147 -6.26 -1.48 -4.45
CA ALA A 147 -5.03 -1.85 -5.15
C ALA A 147 -4.33 -3.01 -4.43
N MET A 148 -3.73 -3.92 -5.18
CA MET A 148 -2.88 -5.00 -4.66
C MET A 148 -1.66 -5.12 -5.56
N THR A 149 -0.49 -5.33 -4.95
CA THR A 149 0.73 -5.56 -5.71
C THR A 149 0.70 -6.96 -6.31
N GLU A 150 1.00 -7.05 -7.60
CA GLU A 150 0.99 -8.29 -8.35
C GLU A 150 2.27 -9.13 -8.05
N PRO A 151 2.18 -10.48 -8.02
CA PRO A 151 3.31 -11.35 -7.66
C PRO A 151 4.58 -11.20 -8.50
N HIS A 152 4.49 -10.93 -9.80
CA HIS A 152 5.66 -10.69 -10.64
C HIS A 152 6.40 -9.39 -10.24
N MET A 153 5.68 -8.34 -9.81
CA MET A 153 6.35 -7.16 -9.21
C MET A 153 7.13 -7.52 -7.93
N PHE A 154 6.59 -8.42 -7.11
CA PHE A 154 7.33 -8.98 -5.97
C PHE A 154 8.61 -9.69 -6.42
N ALA A 155 8.50 -10.67 -7.34
CA ALA A 155 9.64 -11.45 -7.82
C ALA A 155 10.75 -10.59 -8.44
N ARG A 156 10.40 -9.47 -9.08
CA ARG A 156 11.38 -8.54 -9.69
C ARG A 156 12.14 -7.70 -8.66
N ILE A 157 11.49 -7.31 -7.58
CA ILE A 157 12.03 -6.31 -6.64
C ILE A 157 12.74 -6.95 -5.45
N VAL A 158 12.20 -8.04 -4.89
CA VAL A 158 12.73 -8.64 -3.67
C VAL A 158 14.08 -9.33 -3.89
N TRP A 159 14.85 -9.46 -2.80
CA TRP A 159 16.02 -10.33 -2.79
C TRP A 159 15.57 -11.78 -2.56
N ASP A 160 15.95 -12.67 -3.47
CA ASP A 160 15.66 -14.11 -3.37
C ASP A 160 16.88 -14.87 -2.84
N GLU A 161 16.85 -15.26 -1.56
CA GLU A 161 17.82 -16.19 -0.96
C GLU A 161 17.27 -17.61 -0.79
N GLN A 162 15.98 -17.82 -1.08
CA GLN A 162 15.27 -19.07 -0.80
C GLN A 162 15.11 -19.95 -2.04
N TYR A 163 14.73 -19.37 -3.18
CA TYR A 163 14.28 -20.09 -4.36
C TYR A 163 15.33 -20.17 -5.46
N GLY A 164 16.42 -19.40 -5.35
CA GLY A 164 17.57 -19.45 -6.27
C GLY A 164 17.23 -19.12 -7.72
N SER A 165 16.08 -18.48 -7.97
CA SER A 165 15.54 -18.31 -9.32
C SER A 165 16.00 -17.00 -9.96
N ARG A 166 17.31 -16.84 -10.18
CA ARG A 166 17.82 -15.76 -11.04
C ARG A 166 17.92 -16.21 -12.49
N ARG A 167 16.80 -16.28 -13.21
CA ARG A 167 16.75 -16.04 -14.66
C ARG A 167 15.37 -15.51 -15.06
N VAL A 168 15.28 -14.20 -15.20
CA VAL A 168 14.46 -13.61 -16.27
C VAL A 168 15.48 -12.89 -17.14
N ASN A 169 15.77 -13.47 -18.30
CA ASN A 169 16.56 -12.83 -19.35
C ASN A 169 15.84 -11.57 -19.85
#